data_AF-A0A9E5LRF6-F1
#
_entry.id   AF-A0A9E5LRF6-F1
#
_cell.length_a   1.000
_cell.length_b   1.000
_cell.length_c   1.000
_cell.angle_alpha   90.00
_cell.angle_beta   90.00
_cell.angle_gamma   90.00
#
_symmetry.space_group_name_H-M   'P 1'
#
loop_
_entity.id
_entity.type
_entity.pdbx_description
1 polymer ?
#
loop_
_entity_poly.entity_id
_entity_poly.type
_entity_poly.pdbx_seq_one_letter_code
_entity_poly.pdbx_strand_id
1 'polypeptide(L)'
;VLHEGIASPEDIDTGMKLGCNHPIGPLALADLIGLDTCLAIMEVYHKEFKDDKYRPSPYLIDLVAKGHLGRKTGRGVYAYDKK
;
A
#
# COMPACT_ATOMS: atom_id res chain seq x y z
N VAL A 1 -4.80 4.22 -9.64
CA VAL A 1 -3.56 5.01 -9.79
C VAL A 1 -2.32 4.14 -9.95
N LEU A 2 -1.80 3.48 -8.90
CA LEU A 2 -0.58 2.67 -9.06
C LEU A 2 -0.81 1.41 -9.92
N HIS A 3 -1.88 0.66 -9.64
CA HIS A 3 -2.24 -0.53 -10.42
C HIS A 3 -2.61 -0.21 -11.88
N GLU A 4 -3.11 1.00 -12.13
CA GLU A 4 -3.51 1.46 -13.47
C GLU A 4 -2.32 2.06 -14.25
N GLY A 5 -1.12 2.08 -13.67
CA GLY A 5 0.09 2.61 -14.30
C GLY A 5 0.07 4.12 -14.54
N ILE A 6 -0.77 4.86 -13.81
CA ILE A 6 -0.95 6.31 -14.02
C ILE A 6 0.25 7.12 -13.50
N ALA A 7 0.91 6.64 -12.45
CA ALA A 7 2.06 7.29 -11.83
C ALA A 7 2.96 6.26 -11.15
N SER A 8 4.25 6.58 -11.02
CA SER A 8 5.21 5.76 -10.27
C SER A 8 4.90 5.80 -8.77
N PRO A 9 5.28 4.77 -7.98
CA PRO A 9 5.16 4.83 -6.53
C PRO A 9 5.79 6.09 -5.93
N GLU A 10 6.97 6.47 -6.43
CA GLU A 10 7.71 7.64 -5.97
C GLU A 10 6.95 8.95 -6.23
N ASP A 11 6.33 9.08 -7.41
CA ASP A 11 5.54 10.26 -7.77
C ASP A 11 4.26 10.38 -6.93
N ILE A 12 3.60 9.25 -6.65
CA ILE A 12 2.41 9.22 -5.79
C ILE A 12 2.76 9.70 -4.38
N ASP A 13 3.82 9.14 -3.80
CA ASP A 13 4.25 9.52 -2.46
C ASP A 13 4.76 10.96 -2.40
N THR A 14 5.47 11.42 -3.43
CA THR A 14 5.96 12.80 -3.52
C THR A 14 4.81 13.79 -3.69
N GLY A 15 3.83 13.47 -4.53
CA GLY A 15 2.63 14.29 -4.72
C GLY A 15 1.84 14.45 -3.42
N MET A 16 1.70 13.40 -2.62
CA MET A 16 1.01 13.49 -1.33
C MET A 16 1.83 14.26 -0.28
N LYS A 17 3.16 14.12 -0.29
CA LYS A 17 4.03 14.89 0.62
C LYS A 17 4.01 16.38 0.30
N LEU A 18 4.26 16.75 -0.96
CA LEU A 18 4.38 18.14 -1.38
C LEU A 18 3.02 18.82 -1.58
N GLY A 19 2.04 18.10 -2.09
CA GLY A 19 0.71 18.64 -2.39
C GLY A 19 -0.22 18.69 -1.18
N CYS A 20 -0.18 17.68 -0.30
CA CYS A 20 -1.07 17.59 0.86
C CYS A 20 -0.35 17.84 2.20
N ASN A 21 0.94 18.21 2.17
CA ASN A 21 1.76 18.43 3.36
C ASN A 21 1.79 17.22 4.32
N HIS A 22 1.69 16.00 3.77
CA HIS A 22 1.82 14.78 4.57
C HIS A 22 3.29 14.48 4.85
N PRO A 23 3.67 14.08 6.08
CA PRO A 23 5.08 13.80 6.42
C PRO A 23 5.61 12.54 5.73
N ILE A 24 4.73 11.60 5.40
CA ILE A 24 5.05 10.35 4.72
C ILE A 24 3.98 10.07 3.67
N GLY A 25 4.40 9.56 2.52
CA GLY A 25 3.48 9.21 1.45
C GLY A 25 2.70 7.94 1.80
N PRO A 26 1.50 7.76 1.23
CA PRO A 26 0.62 6.66 1.60
C PRO A 26 1.23 5.27 1.31
N LEU A 27 2.03 5.13 0.24
CA LEU A 27 2.63 3.84 -0.13
C LEU A 27 3.77 3.49 0.83
N ALA A 28 4.65 4.46 1.14
CA ALA A 28 5.69 4.25 2.14
C ALA A 28 5.12 4.03 3.56
N LEU A 29 3.98 4.65 3.87
CA LEU A 29 3.28 4.42 5.13
C LEU A 29 2.69 3.00 5.20
N ALA A 30 2.08 2.52 4.11
CA ALA A 30 1.55 1.16 4.03
C ALA A 30 2.66 0.12 4.20
N ASP A 31 3.82 0.33 3.58
CA ASP A 31 5.00 -0.54 3.76
C ASP A 31 5.59 -0.47 5.18
N LEU A 32 5.39 0.62 5.92
CA LEU A 32 5.78 0.74 7.31
C LEU A 32 4.84 -0.03 8.25
N ILE A 33 3.52 0.05 8.00
CA ILE A 33 2.49 -0.65 8.78
C ILE A 33 2.54 -2.16 8.51
N GLY A 34 2.73 -2.53 7.25
CA GLY A 34 2.64 -3.90 6.76
C GLY A 34 1.46 -4.09 5.81
N LEU A 35 1.75 -4.57 4.60
CA LEU A 35 0.75 -4.71 3.55
C LEU A 35 -0.30 -5.80 3.87
N ASP A 36 0.07 -6.83 4.62
CA ASP A 36 -0.85 -7.84 5.16
C ASP A 36 -1.85 -7.25 6.16
N THR A 37 -1.40 -6.39 7.07
CA THR A 37 -2.27 -5.68 8.01
C THR A 37 -3.26 -4.79 7.27
N CYS A 38 -2.78 -4.03 6.27
CA CYS A 38 -3.64 -3.20 5.43
C CYS A 38 -4.69 -4.03 4.67
N LEU A 39 -4.29 -5.18 4.11
CA LEU A 39 -5.20 -6.08 3.42
C LEU A 39 -6.27 -6.64 4.37
N ALA A 40 -5.88 -7.11 5.55
CA ALA A 40 -6.82 -7.64 6.54
C ALA A 40 -7.86 -6.60 6.98
N ILE A 41 -7.45 -5.34 7.19
CA ILE A 41 -8.37 -4.25 7.51
C ILE A 41 -9.37 -4.01 6.38
N MET A 42 -8.90 -3.99 5.13
CA MET A 42 -9.78 -3.81 3.96
C MET A 42 -10.76 -4.96 3.79
N GLU A 43 -10.33 -6.21 4.02
CA GLU A 43 -11.23 -7.37 3.96
C GLU A 43 -12.32 -7.32 5.03
N VAL A 44 -11.97 -6.89 6.26
CA VAL A 44 -12.96 -6.66 7.32
C VAL A 44 -13.93 -5.56 6.90
N TYR A 45 -13.45 -4.42 6.41
CA TYR A 45 -14.33 -3.33 5.96
C TYR A 45 -15.25 -3.77 4.82
N HIS A 46 -14.72 -4.47 3.82
CA HIS A 46 -15.51 -4.98 2.71
C HIS A 46 -16.57 -5.99 3.19
N LYS A 47 -16.23 -6.86 4.13
CA LYS A 47 -17.16 -7.85 4.69
C LYS A 47 -18.26 -7.21 5.54
N GLU A 48 -17.92 -6.27 6.40
CA GLU A 48 -18.86 -5.66 7.36
C GLU A 48 -19.74 -4.60 6.69
N PHE A 49 -19.17 -3.74 5.85
CA PHE A 49 -19.94 -2.70 5.16
C PHE A 49 -20.62 -3.21 3.88
N LYS A 50 -20.17 -4.34 3.31
CA LYS A 50 -20.68 -4.91 2.04
C LYS A 50 -20.75 -3.89 0.91
N ASP A 51 -19.77 -3.00 0.88
CA ASP A 51 -19.65 -1.90 -0.08
C ASP A 51 -18.34 -2.05 -0.84
N ASP A 52 -18.43 -2.13 -2.17
CA ASP A 52 -17.31 -2.28 -3.09
C ASP A 52 -16.29 -1.13 -2.99
N LYS A 53 -16.67 0.00 -2.37
CA LYS A 53 -15.73 1.08 -2.02
C LYS A 53 -14.54 0.59 -1.18
N TYR A 54 -14.73 -0.43 -0.34
CA TYR A 54 -13.69 -0.98 0.52
C TYR A 54 -12.98 -2.20 -0.09
N ARG A 55 -13.31 -2.55 -1.34
CA ARG A 55 -12.70 -3.70 -2.01
C ARG A 55 -11.19 -3.50 -2.11
N PRO A 56 -10.37 -4.44 -1.60
CA PRO A 56 -8.92 -4.34 -1.68
C PRO A 56 -8.44 -4.34 -3.14
N SER A 57 -7.38 -3.60 -3.42
CA SER A 57 -6.80 -3.55 -4.76
C SER A 57 -6.20 -4.91 -5.15
N PRO A 58 -6.40 -5.40 -6.39
CA PRO A 58 -5.76 -6.63 -6.87
C PRO A 58 -4.23 -6.61 -6.71
N TYR A 59 -3.60 -5.44 -6.87
CA TYR A 59 -2.17 -5.28 -6.68
C TYR A 59 -1.72 -5.51 -5.23
N LEU A 60 -2.51 -5.06 -4.26
CA LEU A 60 -2.24 -5.28 -2.84
C LEU A 60 -2.30 -6.78 -2.51
N ILE A 61 -3.30 -7.48 -3.03
CA ILE A 61 -3.47 -8.93 -2.83
C ILE A 61 -2.26 -9.68 -3.42
N ASP A 62 -1.82 -9.33 -4.63
CA ASP A 62 -0.66 -9.95 -5.27
C ASP A 62 0.65 -9.73 -4.50
N LEU A 63 0.88 -8.53 -3.96
CA LEU A 63 2.05 -8.26 -3.11
C LEU A 63 2.04 -9.10 -1.84
N VAL A 64 0.90 -9.20 -1.15
CA VAL A 64 0.76 -10.02 0.06
C VAL A 64 0.94 -11.51 -0.26
N ALA A 65 0.36 -11.98 -1.37
CA ALA A 65 0.52 -13.37 -1.83
C ALA A 65 1.98 -13.73 -2.14
N LYS A 66 2.78 -12.76 -2.62
CA LYS A 66 4.22 -12.90 -2.86
C LYS A 66 5.07 -12.77 -1.59
N GLY A 67 4.47 -12.50 -0.43
CA GLY A 67 5.20 -12.25 0.81
C GLY A 67 5.94 -10.90 0.83
N HIS A 68 5.60 -9.97 -0.07
CA HIS A 68 6.10 -8.61 -0.03
C HIS A 68 5.24 -7.81 0.94
N LEU A 69 5.64 -7.78 2.21
CA LEU A 69 4.85 -7.20 3.30
C LEU A 69 5.36 -5.82 3.75
N GLY A 70 6.24 -5.19 2.98
CA GLY A 70 6.84 -3.88 3.33
C GLY A 70 8.19 -4.02 4.01
N ARG A 71 8.49 -3.11 4.94
CA ARG A 71 9.80 -3.02 5.60
C ARG A 71 10.18 -4.28 6.37
N LYS A 72 9.20 -4.95 6.99
CA LYS A 72 9.45 -6.16 7.79
C LYS A 72 9.99 -7.35 6.99
N THR A 73 9.70 -7.41 5.69
CA THR A 73 10.21 -8.44 4.77
C THR A 73 11.34 -7.92 3.87
N GLY A 74 11.76 -6.66 4.03
CA GLY A 74 12.75 -6.01 3.14
C GLY A 74 12.19 -5.65 1.76
N ARG A 75 10.90 -5.86 1.53
CA ARG A 75 10.25 -5.59 0.24
C ARG A 75 8.74 -5.47 0.41
N GLY A 76 8.15 -4.41 -0.13
CA GLY A 76 6.72 -4.17 -0.28
C GLY A 76 6.43 -3.53 -1.62
N VAL A 77 5.82 -2.35 -1.60
CA VAL A 77 5.77 -1.45 -2.76
C VAL A 77 7.18 -0.99 -3.12
N TYR A 78 8.00 -0.68 -2.12
CA TYR A 78 9.40 -0.34 -2.28
C TYR A 78 10.32 -1.51 -1.91
N ALA A 79 11.53 -1.52 -2.46
CA ALA A 79 12.61 -2.37 -2.00
C ALA A 79 13.35 -1.71 -0.84
N TYR A 80 13.54 -2.44 0.26
CA TYR A 80 14.26 -1.98 1.44
C TYR A 80 15.52 -2.81 1.61
N ASP A 81 16.67 -2.16 1.46
CA ASP A 81 17.94 -2.82 1.71
C ASP A 81 18.09 -3.10 3.23
N LYS A 82 18.42 -4.35 3.59
CA LYS A 82 18.72 -4.70 4.97
C LYS A 82 20.13 -4.18 5.29
N LYS A 83 20.22 -2.94 5.73
CA LYS A 83 21.42 -2.46 6.43
C LYS A 83 21.54 -3.11 7.80
#